data_AF-A0A6C1QXY5-F1
#
_entry.id   AF-A0A6C1QXY5-F1
#
_cell.length_a   1.000
_cell.length_b   1.000
_cell.length_c   1.000
_cell.angle_alpha   90.00
_cell.angle_beta   90.00
_cell.angle_gamma   90.00
#
_symmetry.space_group_name_H-M   'P 1'
#
loop_
_entity.id
_entity.type
_entity.pdbx_description
1 polymer ?
#
loop_
_entity_poly.entity_id
_entity_poly.type
_entity_poly.pdbx_seq_one_letter_code
_entity_poly.pdbx_strand_id
1 'polypeptide(L)'
;HLANLRSEGTRIRLLVPSLGSINHTAVHSHYRKYRPALFAHGIELFEYRHDPGEVGRTLADTPPVEARRISLHLKAVIAGAQTVSVGSLNFDHRAIRINTENGLIIRSQEFADGMRALVESLMSPEEAWHVTSEDGEIRWSSGDDTRRRAPARSGFQRVSEFLYRLLPIEEQL
;
A
#
# COMPACT_ATOMS: atom_id res chain seq x y z
N HIS A 1 -15.87 0.43 -6.97
CA HIS A 1 -15.36 -0.33 -8.12
C HIS A 1 -14.74 -1.68 -7.73
N LEU A 2 -13.75 -1.71 -6.80
CA LEU A 2 -13.14 -2.99 -6.33
C LEU A 2 -14.14 -3.93 -5.64
N ALA A 3 -15.08 -3.37 -4.87
CA ALA A 3 -16.18 -4.11 -4.24
C ALA A 3 -16.99 -4.98 -5.23
N ASN A 4 -17.24 -4.46 -6.43
CA ASN A 4 -18.03 -5.15 -7.46
C ASN A 4 -17.24 -6.26 -8.17
N LEU A 5 -15.90 -6.20 -8.20
CA LEU A 5 -15.07 -7.24 -8.82
C LEU A 5 -14.99 -8.51 -7.95
N ARG A 6 -15.13 -8.38 -6.62
CA ARG A 6 -15.12 -9.55 -5.73
C ARG A 6 -16.43 -10.34 -5.76
N SER A 7 -17.57 -9.70 -6.01
CA SER A 7 -18.84 -10.43 -6.18
C SER A 7 -18.80 -11.46 -7.32
N GLU A 8 -17.79 -11.38 -8.18
CA GLU A 8 -17.52 -12.32 -9.29
C GLU A 8 -16.47 -13.39 -8.94
N GLY A 9 -16.08 -13.54 -7.66
CA GLY A 9 -15.11 -14.55 -7.20
C GLY A 9 -13.63 -14.14 -7.37
N THR A 10 -13.36 -12.90 -7.73
CA THR A 10 -12.00 -12.40 -7.94
C THR A 10 -11.25 -12.21 -6.62
N ARG A 11 -10.06 -12.82 -6.49
CA ARG A 11 -9.11 -12.56 -5.39
C ARG A 11 -8.40 -11.23 -5.62
N ILE A 12 -8.46 -10.33 -4.63
CA ILE A 12 -7.84 -9.00 -4.69
C ILE A 12 -6.86 -8.86 -3.53
N ARG A 13 -5.59 -8.55 -3.85
CA ARG A 13 -4.53 -8.23 -2.90
C ARG A 13 -4.08 -6.79 -3.13
N LEU A 14 -3.83 -6.06 -2.05
CA LEU A 14 -3.44 -4.65 -2.09
C LEU A 14 -2.17 -4.44 -1.27
N LEU A 15 -1.10 -3.93 -1.89
CA LEU A 15 0.12 -3.49 -1.22
C LEU A 15 0.15 -1.96 -1.22
N VAL A 16 0.21 -1.36 -0.03
CA VAL A 16 0.29 0.10 0.15
C VAL A 16 1.45 0.46 1.07
N PRO A 17 1.96 1.70 1.03
CA PRO A 17 2.89 2.17 2.04
C PRO A 17 2.25 2.12 3.45
N SER A 18 2.98 1.61 4.44
CA SER A 18 2.62 1.78 5.85
C SER A 18 2.71 3.26 6.28
N LEU A 19 2.13 3.58 7.44
CA LEU A 19 2.31 4.88 8.10
C LEU A 19 3.81 5.18 8.29
N GLY A 20 4.57 4.13 8.57
CA GLY A 20 6.00 4.17 8.67
C GLY A 20 6.70 4.41 7.34
N SER A 21 6.14 4.16 6.16
CA SER A 21 6.85 4.29 4.87
C SER A 21 6.42 5.50 4.02
N ILE A 22 5.46 6.31 4.48
CA ILE A 22 5.02 7.53 3.81
C ILE A 22 5.62 8.82 4.41
N ASN A 23 5.85 9.83 3.57
CA ASN A 23 6.35 11.15 3.99
C ASN A 23 5.23 12.16 4.33
N HIS A 24 3.99 11.89 3.91
CA HIS A 24 2.82 12.73 4.13
C HIS A 24 1.76 12.00 4.96
N THR A 25 1.74 12.24 6.27
CA THR A 25 0.83 11.59 7.23
C THR A 25 -0.66 11.84 6.94
N ALA A 26 -1.00 12.97 6.32
CA ALA A 26 -2.38 13.33 5.97
C ALA A 26 -3.01 12.42 4.89
N VAL A 27 -2.21 11.83 4.01
CA VAL A 27 -2.70 10.91 2.97
C VAL A 27 -3.02 9.53 3.57
N HIS A 28 -2.21 9.09 4.54
CA HIS A 28 -2.41 7.81 5.22
C HIS A 28 -3.61 7.83 6.19
N SER A 29 -3.91 8.97 6.82
CA SER A 29 -5.10 9.10 7.70
C SER A 29 -6.41 8.93 6.93
N HIS A 30 -6.44 9.31 5.65
CA HIS A 30 -7.59 9.10 4.78
C HIS A 30 -7.75 7.61 4.39
N TYR A 31 -6.66 6.92 4.07
CA TYR A 31 -6.65 5.47 3.78
C TYR A 31 -7.22 4.62 4.93
N ARG A 32 -6.92 4.97 6.19
CA ARG A 32 -7.41 4.23 7.38
C ARG A 32 -8.93 4.10 7.43
N LYS A 33 -9.68 5.10 6.92
CA LYS A 33 -11.15 5.08 6.88
C LYS A 33 -11.71 4.01 5.94
N TYR A 34 -10.95 3.58 4.94
CA TYR A 34 -11.38 2.58 3.96
C TYR A 34 -11.10 1.14 4.39
N ARG A 35 -10.22 0.91 5.38
CA ARG A 35 -9.86 -0.46 5.82
C ARG A 35 -11.09 -1.33 6.18
N PRO A 36 -12.08 -0.85 6.95
CA PRO A 36 -13.28 -1.66 7.22
C PRO A 36 -14.00 -2.09 5.95
N ALA A 37 -14.13 -1.20 4.96
CA ALA A 37 -14.72 -1.53 3.67
C ALA A 37 -13.88 -2.55 2.89
N LEU A 38 -12.55 -2.40 2.89
CA LEU A 38 -11.64 -3.37 2.25
C LEU A 38 -11.82 -4.77 2.86
N PHE A 39 -11.89 -4.87 4.19
CA PHE A 39 -12.10 -6.15 4.88
C PHE A 39 -13.52 -6.71 4.73
N ALA A 40 -14.54 -5.86 4.72
CA ALA A 40 -15.92 -6.29 4.42
C ALA A 40 -16.01 -6.88 3.01
N HIS A 41 -15.24 -6.32 2.08
CA HIS A 41 -15.02 -6.87 0.75
C HIS A 41 -13.82 -7.82 0.71
N GLY A 42 -13.34 -8.37 1.83
CA GLY A 42 -12.27 -9.38 1.96
C GLY A 42 -11.13 -9.26 0.96
N ILE A 43 -10.70 -8.02 0.76
CA ILE A 43 -9.46 -7.67 0.09
C ILE A 43 -8.34 -7.96 1.08
N GLU A 44 -7.33 -8.70 0.63
CA GLU A 44 -6.12 -8.96 1.39
C GLU A 44 -5.22 -7.73 1.37
N LEU A 45 -4.77 -7.30 2.55
CA LEU A 45 -4.13 -6.01 2.71
C LEU A 45 -2.71 -6.15 3.26
N PHE A 46 -1.76 -5.55 2.57
CA PHE A 46 -0.36 -5.53 2.94
C PHE A 46 0.13 -4.08 3.06
N GLU A 47 0.79 -3.76 4.16
CA GLU A 47 1.39 -2.45 4.42
C GLU A 47 2.92 -2.55 4.38
N TYR A 48 3.55 -2.02 3.34
CA TYR A 48 4.99 -2.07 3.09
C TYR A 48 5.78 -1.38 4.21
N ARG A 49 6.79 -2.08 4.74
CA ARG A 49 7.62 -1.63 5.85
C ARG A 49 8.49 -0.46 5.43
N HIS A 50 8.95 0.29 6.43
CA HIS A 50 9.90 1.39 6.23
C HIS A 50 11.35 0.95 6.41
N ASP A 51 11.48 -0.19 7.07
CA ASP A 51 12.62 -1.03 7.38
C ASP A 51 12.40 -2.40 6.72
N PRO A 52 12.32 -2.48 5.39
CA PRO A 52 12.16 -3.75 4.69
C PRO A 52 13.38 -4.66 4.86
N GLY A 53 13.17 -5.95 4.60
CA GLY A 53 14.19 -6.98 4.50
C GLY A 53 15.06 -6.85 3.24
N GLU A 54 15.75 -7.94 2.91
CA GLU A 54 16.78 -7.96 1.86
C GLU A 54 16.24 -7.57 0.48
N VAL A 55 15.03 -8.01 0.11
CA VAL A 55 14.48 -7.74 -1.23
C VAL A 55 14.29 -6.24 -1.43
N GLY A 56 13.64 -5.58 -0.48
CA GLY A 56 13.43 -4.14 -0.53
C GLY A 56 14.74 -3.36 -0.48
N ARG A 57 15.72 -3.85 0.28
CA ARG A 57 17.06 -3.26 0.38
C ARG A 57 17.83 -3.33 -0.92
N THR A 58 17.88 -4.50 -1.56
CA THR A 58 18.54 -4.68 -2.87
C THR A 58 17.93 -3.79 -3.95
N LEU A 59 16.62 -3.54 -3.90
CA LEU A 59 15.94 -2.67 -4.85
C LEU A 59 16.15 -1.17 -4.61
N ALA A 60 16.44 -0.77 -3.37
CA ALA A 60 16.47 0.64 -2.98
C ALA A 60 17.88 1.18 -2.69
N ASP A 61 18.76 0.36 -2.13
CA ASP A 61 20.11 0.77 -1.75
C ASP A 61 21.00 0.87 -3.00
N THR A 62 21.83 1.92 -3.04
CA THR A 62 22.75 2.17 -4.15
C THR A 62 24.14 2.32 -3.58
N PRO A 63 24.99 1.26 -3.63
CA PRO A 63 26.32 1.31 -3.03
C PRO A 63 27.11 2.56 -3.44
N PRO A 64 27.79 3.25 -2.50
CA PRO A 64 27.98 2.89 -1.08
C PRO A 64 26.87 3.39 -0.13
N VAL A 65 25.76 3.90 -0.67
CA VAL A 65 24.69 4.54 0.10
C VAL A 65 23.63 3.51 0.49
N GLU A 66 23.47 3.32 1.81
CA GLU A 66 22.35 2.59 2.39
C GLU A 66 21.28 3.57 2.87
N ALA A 67 20.05 3.40 2.38
CA ALA A 67 18.93 4.24 2.75
C ALA A 67 18.52 3.96 4.21
N ARG A 68 18.50 4.97 5.08
CA ARG A 68 18.00 4.75 6.45
C ARG A 68 16.54 4.30 6.49
N ARG A 69 15.76 4.62 5.45
CA ARG A 69 14.32 4.35 5.34
C ARG A 69 13.95 4.20 3.87
N ILE A 70 13.03 3.29 3.59
CA ILE A 70 12.55 3.03 2.23
C ILE A 70 11.05 3.34 2.16
N SER A 71 10.62 3.90 1.02
CA SER A 71 9.23 4.21 0.72
C SER A 71 8.81 3.51 -0.56
N LEU A 72 7.64 2.87 -0.55
CA LEU A 72 7.05 2.28 -1.76
C LEU A 72 6.40 3.38 -2.60
N HIS A 73 6.83 3.52 -3.86
CA HIS A 73 6.27 4.47 -4.82
C HIS A 73 5.74 3.81 -6.11
N LEU A 74 5.61 2.48 -6.10
CA LEU A 74 5.05 1.70 -7.18
C LEU A 74 3.56 2.02 -7.35
N LYS A 75 3.15 2.30 -8.59
CA LYS A 75 1.75 2.49 -8.99
C LYS A 75 1.46 1.52 -10.12
N ALA A 76 0.99 0.34 -9.75
CA ALA A 76 0.73 -0.72 -10.70
C ALA A 76 -0.55 -1.48 -10.36
N VAL A 77 -1.23 -1.98 -11.39
CA VAL A 77 -2.37 -2.91 -11.26
C VAL A 77 -2.08 -4.10 -12.17
N ILE A 78 -2.12 -5.30 -11.60
CA ILE A 78 -1.95 -6.55 -12.32
C ILE A 78 -3.31 -7.26 -12.33
N ALA A 79 -3.89 -7.44 -13.51
CA ALA A 79 -5.21 -8.02 -13.70
C ALA A 79 -5.13 -9.29 -14.54
N GLY A 80 -5.62 -10.39 -13.95
CA GLY A 80 -5.59 -11.71 -14.57
C GLY A 80 -4.17 -12.19 -14.87
N ALA A 81 -4.03 -12.93 -15.97
CA ALA A 81 -2.77 -13.58 -16.33
C ALA A 81 -1.78 -12.64 -17.03
N GLN A 82 -2.26 -11.66 -17.82
CA GLN A 82 -1.43 -10.96 -18.81
C GLN A 82 -1.51 -9.42 -18.81
N THR A 83 -2.42 -8.80 -18.05
CA THR A 83 -2.63 -7.34 -18.14
C THR A 83 -1.97 -6.63 -16.97
N VAL A 84 -1.07 -5.70 -17.26
CA VAL A 84 -0.46 -4.82 -16.27
C VAL A 84 -0.67 -3.37 -16.66
N SER A 85 -1.12 -2.55 -15.73
CA SER A 85 -1.08 -1.11 -15.83
C SER A 85 0.02 -0.57 -14.92
N VAL A 86 0.88 0.30 -15.42
CA VAL A 86 1.91 1.02 -14.64
C VAL A 86 1.89 2.49 -15.07
N GLY A 87 2.05 3.42 -14.14
CA GLY A 87 2.09 4.84 -14.50
C GLY A 87 2.34 5.78 -13.33
N SER A 88 2.10 7.07 -13.57
CA SER A 88 2.16 8.11 -12.55
C SER A 88 0.82 8.30 -11.81
N LEU A 89 -0.27 7.77 -12.37
CA LEU A 89 -1.65 7.85 -11.85
C LEU A 89 -1.73 7.58 -10.35
N ASN A 90 -1.93 8.64 -9.58
CA ASN A 90 -2.45 8.50 -8.23
C ASN A 90 -3.93 8.10 -8.37
N PHE A 91 -4.31 6.94 -7.83
CA PHE A 91 -5.69 6.44 -7.88
C PHE A 91 -6.61 7.19 -6.90
N ASP A 92 -6.54 8.52 -6.90
CA ASP A 92 -7.44 9.40 -6.16
C ASP A 92 -8.32 10.20 -7.15
N HIS A 93 -9.57 10.45 -6.75
CA HIS A 93 -10.58 11.09 -7.60
C HIS A 93 -10.22 12.52 -8.04
N ARG A 94 -9.22 13.14 -7.40
CA ARG A 94 -8.81 14.51 -7.70
C ARG A 94 -7.67 14.56 -8.73
N ALA A 95 -6.67 13.70 -8.60
CA ALA A 95 -5.53 13.60 -9.51
C ALA A 95 -5.99 13.34 -10.95
N ILE A 96 -7.03 12.52 -11.13
CA ILE A 96 -7.65 12.26 -12.43
C ILE A 96 -8.16 13.54 -13.12
N ARG A 97 -8.49 14.59 -12.37
CA ARG A 97 -9.07 15.83 -12.92
C ARG A 97 -8.08 16.99 -13.07
N ILE A 98 -6.96 16.98 -12.33
CA ILE A 98 -6.06 18.14 -12.24
C ILE A 98 -4.64 17.81 -12.72
N ASN A 99 -4.21 16.54 -12.63
CA ASN A 99 -2.87 16.16 -13.04
C ASN A 99 -2.86 15.62 -14.48
N THR A 100 -1.84 16.02 -15.24
CA THR A 100 -1.45 15.27 -16.44
C THR A 100 -0.73 14.01 -15.98
N GLU A 101 -1.41 12.88 -16.09
CA GLU A 101 -0.85 11.58 -15.73
C GLU A 101 -0.50 10.79 -16.99
N ASN A 102 0.59 10.03 -16.96
CA ASN A 102 0.97 9.11 -18.02
C ASN A 102 0.96 7.68 -17.50
N GLY A 103 0.52 6.74 -18.34
CA GLY A 103 0.47 5.33 -17.97
C GLY A 103 0.57 4.42 -19.19
N LEU A 104 1.09 3.23 -18.96
CA LEU A 104 1.17 2.15 -19.94
C LEU A 104 0.24 1.02 -19.53
N ILE A 105 -0.49 0.48 -20.50
CA ILE A 105 -1.20 -0.80 -20.37
C ILE A 105 -0.43 -1.81 -21.20
N ILE A 106 0.21 -2.75 -20.53
CA ILE A 106 1.02 -3.80 -21.12
C ILE A 106 0.22 -5.10 -21.09
N ARG A 107 0.06 -5.72 -22.26
CA ARG A 107 -0.57 -7.03 -22.43
C ARG A 107 0.52 -8.05 -22.78
N SER A 108 1.06 -8.71 -21.77
CA SER A 108 2.09 -9.74 -21.91
C SER A 108 2.08 -10.64 -20.68
N GLN A 109 2.00 -11.95 -20.91
CA GLN A 109 2.05 -12.96 -19.85
C GLN A 109 3.37 -12.90 -19.08
N GLU A 110 4.49 -12.87 -19.81
CA GLU A 110 5.84 -12.82 -19.25
C GLU A 110 6.03 -11.59 -18.35
N PHE A 111 5.62 -10.41 -18.82
CA PHE A 111 5.72 -9.19 -18.03
C PHE A 111 4.82 -9.21 -16.79
N ALA A 112 3.59 -9.72 -16.94
CA ALA A 112 2.66 -9.86 -15.83
C ALA A 112 3.16 -10.83 -14.76
N ASP A 113 3.79 -11.93 -15.16
CA ASP A 113 4.39 -12.91 -14.24
C ASP A 113 5.56 -12.31 -13.47
N GLY A 114 6.46 -11.60 -14.15
CA GLY A 114 7.57 -10.88 -13.50
C GLY A 114 7.08 -9.81 -12.52
N MET A 115 6.10 -9.00 -12.92
CA MET A 115 5.50 -7.98 -12.04
C MET A 115 4.79 -8.60 -10.84
N ARG A 116 4.11 -9.74 -11.04
CA ARG A 116 3.44 -10.46 -9.94
C ARG A 116 4.45 -11.00 -8.95
N ALA A 117 5.51 -11.66 -9.43
CA ALA A 117 6.58 -12.18 -8.59
C ALA A 117 7.26 -11.06 -7.78
N LEU A 118 7.52 -9.90 -8.38
CA LEU A 118 8.06 -8.73 -7.69
C LEU A 118 7.11 -8.20 -6.60
N VAL A 119 5.83 -8.05 -6.92
CA VAL A 119 4.86 -7.53 -5.93
C VAL A 119 4.65 -8.54 -4.80
N GLU A 120 4.65 -9.84 -5.10
CA GLU A 120 4.53 -10.90 -4.11
C GLU A 120 5.75 -10.99 -3.19
N SER A 121 6.96 -10.78 -3.71
CA SER A 121 8.16 -10.71 -2.86
C SER A 121 8.10 -9.50 -1.93
N LEU A 122 7.60 -8.36 -2.40
CA LEU A 122 7.38 -7.16 -1.57
C LEU A 122 6.23 -7.29 -0.56
N MET A 123 5.39 -8.33 -0.69
CA MET A 123 4.36 -8.70 0.28
C MET A 123 4.86 -9.73 1.32
N SER A 124 6.11 -10.19 1.22
CA SER A 124 6.63 -11.18 2.15
C SER A 124 6.65 -10.64 3.59
N PRO A 125 6.68 -11.53 4.60
CA PRO A 125 6.70 -11.12 6.00
C PRO A 125 7.87 -10.18 6.35
N GLU A 126 9.00 -10.29 5.68
CA GLU A 126 10.19 -9.45 5.89
C GLU A 126 10.03 -8.05 5.28
N GLU A 127 9.16 -7.90 4.29
CA GLU A 127 8.98 -6.69 3.47
C GLU A 127 7.73 -5.89 3.86
N ALA A 128 6.66 -6.56 4.28
CA ALA A 128 5.37 -5.96 4.56
C ALA A 128 4.69 -6.52 5.82
N TRP A 129 3.78 -5.72 6.37
CA TRP A 129 2.82 -6.18 7.36
C TRP A 129 1.57 -6.70 6.67
N HIS A 130 1.16 -7.93 6.96
CA HIS A 130 -0.18 -8.39 6.62
C HIS A 130 -1.17 -7.77 7.62
N VAL A 131 -2.16 -7.06 7.12
CA VAL A 131 -3.13 -6.33 7.93
C VAL A 131 -4.46 -7.07 7.91
N THR A 132 -4.90 -7.49 9.08
CA THR A 132 -6.17 -8.21 9.25
C THR A 132 -7.11 -7.47 10.18
N SER A 133 -8.40 -7.79 10.11
CA SER A 133 -9.40 -7.39 11.09
C SER A 133 -10.07 -8.64 11.65
N GLU A 134 -9.98 -8.81 12.97
CA GLU A 134 -10.65 -9.88 13.72
C GLU A 134 -11.46 -9.23 14.83
N ASP A 135 -12.77 -9.48 14.86
CA ASP A 135 -13.71 -8.91 15.83
C ASP A 135 -13.67 -7.36 15.90
N GLY A 136 -13.39 -6.70 14.77
CA GLY A 136 -13.26 -5.25 14.68
C GLY A 136 -11.91 -4.69 15.14
N GLU A 137 -11.03 -5.53 15.67
CA GLU A 137 -9.66 -5.17 16.04
C GLU A 137 -8.72 -5.34 14.85
N ILE A 138 -7.92 -4.31 14.56
CA ILE A 138 -6.92 -4.35 13.48
C ILE A 138 -5.61 -4.90 14.00
N ARG A 139 -5.02 -5.84 13.26
CA ARG A 139 -3.72 -6.43 13.57
C ARG A 139 -2.78 -6.34 12.38
N TRP A 140 -1.51 -6.14 12.68
CA TRP A 140 -0.41 -6.17 11.72
C TRP A 140 0.48 -7.35 12.08
N SER A 141 0.67 -8.28 11.15
CA SER A 141 1.55 -9.44 11.33
C SER A 141 2.69 -9.45 10.30
N SER A 142 3.88 -9.85 10.75
CA SER A 142 5.12 -9.93 9.96
C SER A 142 6.01 -10.97 10.63
N GLY A 143 6.04 -12.18 10.06
CA GLY A 143 6.67 -13.35 10.65
C GLY A 143 6.00 -13.68 11.98
N ASP A 144 6.80 -13.78 13.04
CA ASP A 144 6.31 -14.03 14.41
C ASP A 144 5.86 -12.74 15.14
N ASP A 145 6.08 -11.55 14.56
CA ASP A 145 5.68 -10.29 15.17
C ASP A 145 4.22 -9.96 14.83
N THR A 146 3.40 -9.79 15.87
CA THR A 146 2.00 -9.35 15.73
C THR A 146 1.74 -8.12 16.60
N ARG A 147 1.23 -7.06 15.98
CA ARG A 147 0.99 -5.76 16.62
C ARG A 147 -0.48 -5.37 16.53
N ARG A 148 -1.00 -4.79 17.60
CA ARG A 148 -2.36 -4.21 17.68
C ARG A 148 -2.41 -2.71 17.39
N ARG A 149 -1.25 -2.12 17.09
CA ARG A 149 -1.11 -0.70 16.77
C ARG A 149 -0.30 -0.57 15.49
N ALA A 150 -0.71 0.37 14.64
CA ALA A 150 -0.04 0.67 13.38
C ALA A 150 1.46 0.90 13.63
N PRO A 151 2.34 0.14 12.96
CA PRO A 151 3.78 0.37 13.01
C PRO A 151 4.10 1.78 12.51
N ALA A 152 4.75 2.60 13.35
CA ALA A 152 5.04 4.00 13.06
C ALA A 152 6.50 4.33 13.39
N ARG A 153 7.09 5.30 12.67
CA ARG A 153 8.50 5.72 12.87
C ARG A 153 8.74 6.41 14.22
N SER A 154 7.75 7.12 14.75
CA SER A 154 7.86 7.86 16.04
C SER A 154 6.49 8.22 16.62
N GLY A 155 6.45 8.59 17.90
CA GLY A 155 5.23 9.08 18.58
C GLY A 155 4.67 10.40 18.02
N PHE A 156 5.49 11.22 17.36
CA PHE A 156 5.08 12.51 16.81
C PHE A 156 4.24 12.38 15.52
N GLN A 157 4.47 11.34 14.72
CA GLN A 157 3.57 10.98 13.61
C GLN A 157 2.19 10.52 14.10
N ARG A 158 2.10 10.01 15.34
CA ARG A 158 0.82 9.63 15.97
C ARG A 158 0.04 10.87 16.41
N VAL A 159 0.75 11.92 16.86
CA VAL A 159 0.14 13.19 17.25
C VAL A 159 -0.38 13.95 16.04
N SER A 160 0.35 13.97 14.92
CA SER A 160 -0.16 14.56 13.68
C SER A 160 -1.36 13.78 13.12
N GLU A 161 -1.36 12.44 13.19
CA GLU A 161 -2.52 11.60 12.84
C GLU A 161 -3.77 11.97 13.67
N PHE A 162 -3.60 12.25 14.96
CA PHE A 162 -4.69 12.66 15.85
C PHE A 162 -5.16 14.11 15.59
N LEU A 163 -4.25 15.04 15.28
CA LEU A 163 -4.60 16.44 14.98
C LEU A 163 -5.34 16.58 13.64
N TYR A 164 -4.98 15.80 12.62
CA TYR A 164 -5.71 15.76 11.34
C TYR A 164 -7.07 15.05 11.43
N ARG A 165 -7.37 14.36 12.53
CA ARG A 165 -8.71 13.82 12.85
C ARG A 165 -9.72 14.94 13.16
N LEU A 166 -9.24 16.10 13.63
CA LEU A 166 -10.05 17.19 14.16
C LEU A 166 -10.28 18.33 13.15
N LEU A 167 -9.62 18.31 12.00
CA LEU A 167 -9.75 19.34 10.97
C LEU A 167 -10.68 18.86 9.84
N PRO A 168 -11.68 19.66 9.42
CA PRO A 168 -12.54 19.35 8.29
C PRO A 168 -11.78 19.66 6.99
N ILE A 169 -11.05 18.69 6.46
CA ILE A 169 -10.30 18.82 5.18
C ILE A 169 -11.03 18.06 4.06
N GLU A 170 -12.35 18.00 4.12
CA GLU A 170 -13.18 17.33 3.10
C GLU A 170 -13.26 18.11 1.79
N GLU A 171 -12.94 19.41 1.79
CA GLU A 171 -13.07 20.27 0.60
C GLU A 171 -11.77 20.52 -0.18
N GLN A 172 -10.61 20.08 0.35
CA GLN A 172 -9.30 20.42 -0.25
C GLN A 172 -8.38 19.24 -0.54
N LEU A 173 -8.86 18.00 -0.37
CA LEU A 173 -8.14 16.78 -0.73
C LEU A 173 -8.68 16.13 -1.98
#